data_AF-A0A960X462-F1
#
_entry.id   AF-A0A960X462-F1
#
_cell.length_a   1.000
_cell.length_b   1.000
_cell.length_c   1.000
_cell.angle_alpha   90.00
_cell.angle_beta   90.00
_cell.angle_gamma   90.00
#
_symmetry.space_group_name_H-M   'P 1'
#
loop_
_entity.id
_entity.type
_entity.pdbx_description
1 polymer ?
#
loop_
_entity_poly.entity_id
_entity_poly.type
_entity_poly.pdbx_seq_one_letter_code
_entity_poly.pdbx_strand_id
1 'polypeptide(L)'
;MPHTHILPEKEFTSSAPGYWKDLDVSQSDWDSPQWQLRNRVTTLAALEKHLVLSDEERAGVLLSGNKLAMAITPHYFNLIERDNPDCPIRRQVIPRIEETWDDPDEMADPCGEDSHMPVPGLVHRYPDRVLFLVTDRCAAYCRYCTRSRVVSGVGEQELHTEFESAFRYLEEHTEIRDVLLSGGDALLFSDSKLDAILTRLRSIPHIEFLRIGSRIPIFLPQRITPELGRMLQKHHPLFISIHTNHPR
;
A
#
# COMPACT_ATOMS: atom_id res chain seq x y z
N MET A 1 -20.52 9.66 38.02
CA MET A 1 -20.40 8.58 37.01
C MET A 1 -20.03 9.23 35.70
N PRO A 2 -18.89 8.91 35.08
CA PRO A 2 -18.52 9.54 33.82
C PRO A 2 -19.38 8.92 32.71
N HIS A 3 -20.17 9.78 32.05
CA HIS A 3 -20.91 9.41 30.85
C HIS A 3 -19.91 9.13 29.73
N THR A 4 -19.68 7.86 29.43
CA THR A 4 -19.00 7.43 28.21
C THR A 4 -19.90 7.86 27.05
N HIS A 5 -19.58 8.98 26.41
CA HIS A 5 -20.11 9.31 25.10
C HIS A 5 -19.51 8.32 24.10
N ILE A 6 -20.11 7.13 24.02
CA ILE A 6 -19.88 6.20 22.92
C ILE A 6 -20.40 6.96 21.69
N LEU A 7 -19.50 7.29 20.77
CA LEU A 7 -19.88 7.84 19.47
C LEU A 7 -20.99 6.94 18.91
N PRO A 8 -22.11 7.49 18.40
CA PRO A 8 -23.18 6.67 17.85
C PRO A 8 -22.56 5.72 16.83
N GLU A 9 -22.87 4.42 16.95
CA GLU A 9 -22.46 3.43 15.96
C GLU A 9 -22.92 3.94 14.60
N LYS A 10 -21.98 4.40 13.77
CA LYS A 10 -22.27 4.66 12.37
C LYS A 10 -22.54 3.30 11.76
N GLU A 11 -23.76 3.10 11.28
CA GLU A 11 -24.12 1.90 10.54
C GLU A 11 -23.17 1.79 9.33
N PHE A 12 -22.39 0.71 9.28
CA PHE A 12 -21.48 0.47 8.17
C PHE A 12 -22.29 0.08 6.94
N THR A 13 -22.37 0.98 5.97
CA THR A 13 -22.94 0.65 4.65
C THR A 13 -21.81 0.20 3.72
N SER A 14 -21.82 -1.08 3.37
CA SER A 14 -20.87 -1.61 2.39
C SER A 14 -21.13 -0.99 1.02
N SER A 15 -20.06 -0.53 0.35
CA SER A 15 -20.14 -0.10 -1.06
C SER A 15 -20.09 -1.29 -2.04
N ALA A 16 -20.08 -2.53 -1.54
CA ALA A 16 -20.06 -3.74 -2.36
C ALA A 16 -21.48 -4.18 -2.81
N PRO A 17 -21.60 -4.80 -3.99
CA PRO A 17 -20.58 -4.95 -5.03
C PRO A 17 -20.44 -3.68 -5.90
N GLY A 18 -21.25 -2.63 -5.65
CA GLY A 18 -21.15 -1.33 -6.31
C GLY A 18 -21.21 -1.44 -7.84
N TYR A 19 -20.14 -1.03 -8.52
CA TYR A 19 -20.05 -1.08 -9.98
C TYR A 19 -19.97 -2.51 -10.57
N TRP A 20 -19.82 -3.54 -9.73
CA TRP A 20 -19.74 -4.96 -10.12
C TRP A 20 -21.05 -5.74 -9.98
N LYS A 21 -22.16 -5.10 -9.59
CA LYS A 21 -23.45 -5.77 -9.35
C LYS A 21 -23.97 -6.58 -10.55
N ASP A 22 -23.63 -6.17 -11.77
CA ASP A 22 -24.13 -6.78 -13.01
C ASP A 22 -23.20 -7.88 -13.57
N LEU A 23 -22.08 -8.18 -12.89
CA LEU A 23 -21.03 -9.08 -13.38
C LEU A 23 -21.10 -10.52 -12.84
N ASP A 24 -22.23 -10.93 -12.25
CA ASP A 24 -22.43 -12.26 -11.64
C ASP A 24 -21.24 -12.71 -10.75
N VAL A 25 -20.73 -11.76 -9.95
CA VAL A 25 -19.61 -12.00 -9.03
C VAL A 25 -20.15 -12.64 -7.77
N SER A 26 -19.71 -13.86 -7.46
CA SER A 26 -20.09 -14.54 -6.22
C SER A 26 -19.56 -13.78 -5.00
N GLN A 27 -20.28 -13.84 -3.86
CA GLN A 27 -19.81 -13.23 -2.61
C GLN A 27 -18.43 -13.79 -2.20
N SER A 28 -18.20 -15.08 -2.42
CA SER A 28 -16.91 -15.74 -2.17
C SER A 28 -15.77 -15.16 -3.01
N ASP A 29 -16.04 -14.80 -4.27
CA ASP A 29 -15.05 -14.14 -5.12
C ASP A 29 -14.80 -12.71 -4.65
N TRP A 30 -15.87 -11.98 -4.32
CA TRP A 30 -15.74 -10.62 -3.82
C TRP A 30 -14.90 -10.54 -2.52
N ASP A 31 -15.10 -11.50 -1.62
CA ASP A 31 -14.38 -11.59 -0.35
C ASP A 31 -12.97 -12.22 -0.51
N SER A 32 -12.60 -12.68 -1.70
CA SER A 32 -11.26 -13.19 -1.98
C SER A 32 -10.28 -12.04 -2.25
N PRO A 33 -9.20 -11.89 -1.45
CA PRO A 33 -8.17 -10.90 -1.74
C PRO A 33 -7.45 -11.20 -3.07
N GLN A 34 -7.34 -12.46 -3.48
CA GLN A 34 -6.74 -12.84 -4.75
C GLN A 34 -7.60 -12.41 -5.93
N TRP A 35 -8.94 -12.55 -5.83
CA TRP A 35 -9.85 -12.07 -6.86
C TRP A 35 -9.79 -10.55 -7.00
N GLN A 36 -9.82 -9.83 -5.88
CA GLN A 36 -9.70 -8.36 -5.87
C GLN A 36 -8.41 -7.87 -6.54
N LEU A 37 -7.27 -8.55 -6.30
CA LEU A 37 -5.98 -8.22 -6.92
C LEU A 37 -5.91 -8.56 -8.41
N ARG A 38 -6.55 -9.66 -8.83
CA ARG A 38 -6.63 -10.09 -10.25
C ARG A 38 -7.53 -9.17 -11.07
N ASN A 39 -8.59 -8.63 -10.47
CA ASN A 39 -9.59 -7.80 -11.15
C ASN A 39 -9.37 -6.31 -10.96
N ARG A 40 -8.12 -5.88 -10.70
CA ARG A 40 -7.80 -4.46 -10.57
C ARG A 40 -8.08 -3.70 -11.86
N VAL A 41 -8.67 -2.52 -11.72
CA VAL A 41 -8.84 -1.57 -12.81
C VAL A 41 -7.49 -0.96 -13.15
N THR A 42 -6.98 -1.26 -14.34
CA THR A 42 -5.61 -0.92 -14.79
C THR A 42 -5.58 -0.24 -16.16
N THR A 43 -6.72 -0.08 -16.84
CA THR A 43 -6.80 0.49 -18.19
C THR A 43 -7.82 1.61 -18.26
N LEU A 44 -7.62 2.54 -19.21
CA LEU A 44 -8.59 3.61 -19.49
C LEU A 44 -9.97 3.05 -19.82
N ALA A 45 -10.04 2.04 -20.69
CA ALA A 45 -11.31 1.42 -21.09
C ALA A 45 -12.07 0.82 -19.89
N ALA A 46 -11.35 0.28 -18.88
CA ALA A 46 -11.99 -0.22 -17.67
C ALA A 46 -12.50 0.91 -16.77
N LEU A 47 -11.82 2.07 -16.72
CA LEU A 47 -12.34 3.24 -16.01
C LEU A 47 -13.62 3.78 -16.65
N GLU A 48 -13.61 3.97 -17.97
CA GLU A 48 -14.71 4.56 -18.73
C GLU A 48 -16.00 3.73 -18.71
N LYS A 49 -15.90 2.43 -18.42
CA LYS A 49 -17.07 1.58 -18.18
C LYS A 49 -17.87 2.01 -16.96
N HIS A 50 -17.21 2.60 -15.97
CA HIS A 50 -17.81 2.83 -14.66
C HIS A 50 -17.85 4.31 -14.25
N LEU A 51 -16.96 5.15 -14.79
CA LEU A 51 -16.81 6.56 -14.40
C LEU A 51 -17.00 7.49 -15.61
N VAL A 52 -17.45 8.72 -15.32
CA VAL A 52 -17.37 9.83 -16.27
C VAL A 52 -16.06 10.55 -15.99
N LEU A 53 -15.06 10.33 -16.84
CA LEU A 53 -13.72 10.91 -16.68
C LEU A 53 -13.69 12.35 -17.19
N SER A 54 -12.90 13.20 -16.52
CA SER A 54 -12.56 14.52 -17.05
C SER A 54 -11.49 14.41 -18.14
N ASP A 55 -11.33 15.45 -18.94
CA ASP A 55 -10.29 15.50 -19.96
C ASP A 55 -8.89 15.35 -19.35
N GLU A 56 -8.66 15.92 -18.16
CA GLU A 56 -7.38 15.82 -17.45
C GLU A 56 -7.08 14.41 -16.97
N GLU A 57 -8.08 13.64 -16.55
CA GLU A 57 -7.88 12.24 -16.16
C GLU A 57 -7.66 11.34 -17.36
N ARG A 58 -8.45 11.53 -18.42
CA ARG A 58 -8.28 10.77 -19.66
C ARG A 58 -6.86 11.00 -20.19
N ALA A 59 -6.43 12.25 -20.25
CA ALA A 59 -5.08 12.63 -20.63
C ALA A 59 -4.06 12.05 -19.65
N GLY A 60 -4.29 12.14 -18.34
CA GLY A 60 -3.43 11.56 -17.31
C GLY A 60 -3.19 10.07 -17.51
N VAL A 61 -4.24 9.27 -17.68
CA VAL A 61 -4.11 7.81 -17.88
C VAL A 61 -3.35 7.46 -19.15
N LEU A 62 -3.49 8.27 -20.21
CA LEU A 62 -2.80 8.05 -21.48
C LEU A 62 -1.34 8.53 -21.47
N LEU A 63 -1.05 9.62 -20.75
CA LEU A 63 0.19 10.38 -20.85
C LEU A 63 1.08 10.30 -19.61
N SER A 64 0.60 9.82 -18.46
CA SER A 64 1.41 9.66 -17.24
C SER A 64 2.60 8.71 -17.42
N GLY A 65 2.63 7.98 -18.54
CA GLY A 65 3.75 7.14 -18.94
C GLY A 65 4.08 6.07 -17.91
N ASN A 66 5.37 5.92 -17.62
CA ASN A 66 5.90 4.90 -16.71
C ASN A 66 6.24 5.46 -15.31
N LYS A 67 5.80 6.69 -14.95
CA LYS A 67 6.11 7.28 -13.63
C LYS A 67 5.51 6.47 -12.48
N LEU A 68 4.28 5.98 -12.64
CA LEU A 68 3.59 5.14 -11.67
C LEU A 68 2.41 4.43 -12.33
N ALA A 69 2.38 3.09 -12.29
CA ALA A 69 1.27 2.34 -12.88
C ALA A 69 -0.07 2.67 -12.21
N MET A 70 -1.15 2.63 -12.98
CA MET A 70 -2.49 2.68 -12.44
C MET A 70 -2.98 1.27 -12.12
N ALA A 71 -3.40 1.05 -10.88
CA ALA A 71 -4.11 -0.16 -10.47
C ALA A 71 -5.00 0.18 -9.27
N ILE A 72 -6.27 -0.24 -9.34
CA ILE A 72 -7.27 0.03 -8.30
C ILE A 72 -8.06 -1.25 -8.03
N THR A 73 -8.13 -1.71 -6.78
CA THR A 73 -8.95 -2.88 -6.42
C THR A 73 -10.44 -2.58 -6.62
N PRO A 74 -11.26 -3.57 -7.04
CA PRO A 74 -12.71 -3.39 -7.11
C PRO A 74 -13.32 -2.83 -5.82
N HIS A 75 -12.86 -3.31 -4.66
CA HIS A 75 -13.28 -2.79 -3.36
C HIS A 75 -13.06 -1.28 -3.23
N TYR A 76 -11.82 -0.80 -3.44
CA TYR A 76 -11.52 0.62 -3.29
C TYR A 76 -12.17 1.47 -4.38
N PHE A 77 -12.32 0.90 -5.58
CA PHE A 77 -12.97 1.57 -6.69
C PHE A 77 -14.45 1.90 -6.40
N ASN A 78 -15.16 1.05 -5.67
CA ASN A 78 -16.54 1.31 -5.27
C ASN A 78 -16.72 2.54 -4.36
N LEU A 79 -15.63 3.05 -3.77
CA LEU A 79 -15.68 4.29 -2.99
C LEU A 79 -15.65 5.54 -3.88
N ILE A 80 -15.32 5.41 -5.16
CA ILE A 80 -15.21 6.51 -6.14
C ILE A 80 -16.60 6.95 -6.60
N GLU A 81 -16.85 8.25 -6.51
CA GLU A 81 -18.06 8.87 -7.06
C GLU A 81 -17.95 9.01 -8.58
N ARG A 82 -18.97 8.54 -9.30
CA ARG A 82 -18.99 8.39 -10.76
C ARG A 82 -18.75 9.71 -11.51
N ASP A 83 -19.47 10.74 -11.11
CA ASP A 83 -19.66 11.97 -11.89
C ASP A 83 -19.01 13.20 -11.22
N ASN A 84 -18.25 12.98 -10.14
CA ASN A 84 -17.66 14.06 -9.35
C ASN A 84 -16.14 14.12 -9.55
N PRO A 85 -15.62 15.08 -10.34
CA PRO A 85 -14.20 15.14 -10.60
C PRO A 85 -13.35 15.49 -9.37
N ASP A 86 -13.97 16.18 -8.41
CA ASP A 86 -13.34 16.59 -7.15
C ASP A 86 -13.43 15.51 -6.06
N CYS A 87 -13.95 14.31 -6.39
CA CYS A 87 -14.06 13.19 -5.47
C CYS A 87 -12.68 12.92 -4.80
N PRO A 88 -12.59 13.03 -3.46
CA PRO A 88 -11.31 12.94 -2.76
C PRO A 88 -10.74 11.54 -2.78
N ILE A 89 -11.55 10.49 -3.01
CA ILE A 89 -11.06 9.12 -3.21
C ILE A 89 -10.43 8.99 -4.59
N ARG A 90 -11.11 9.53 -5.60
CA ARG A 90 -10.70 9.48 -7.01
C ARG A 90 -9.33 10.13 -7.23
N ARG A 91 -9.12 11.32 -6.64
CA ARG A 91 -7.85 12.06 -6.67
C ARG A 91 -6.65 11.27 -6.13
N GLN A 92 -6.89 10.21 -5.37
CA GLN A 92 -5.81 9.42 -4.78
C GLN A 92 -5.31 8.31 -5.70
N VAL A 93 -6.08 7.91 -6.71
CA VAL A 93 -5.80 6.68 -7.47
C VAL A 93 -5.97 6.81 -8.99
N ILE A 94 -6.74 7.79 -9.49
CA ILE A 94 -6.86 8.04 -10.92
C ILE A 94 -5.79 9.06 -11.35
N PRO A 95 -4.93 8.71 -12.33
CA PRO A 95 -3.93 9.63 -12.85
C PRO A 95 -4.56 10.89 -13.45
N ARG A 96 -3.91 12.04 -13.29
CA ARG A 96 -4.26 13.27 -14.02
C ARG A 96 -3.05 13.83 -14.77
N ILE A 97 -3.31 14.65 -15.79
CA ILE A 97 -2.27 15.20 -16.66
C ILE A 97 -1.24 16.02 -15.89
N GLU A 98 -1.61 16.61 -14.77
CA GLU A 98 -0.70 17.41 -13.93
C GLU A 98 0.47 16.60 -13.38
N GLU A 99 0.37 15.26 -13.32
CA GLU A 99 1.50 14.40 -12.92
C GLU A 99 2.63 14.33 -13.96
N THR A 100 2.37 14.83 -15.17
CA THR A 100 3.39 14.98 -16.23
C THR A 100 4.13 16.31 -16.15
N TRP A 101 3.66 17.23 -15.31
CA TRP A 101 4.34 18.49 -15.09
C TRP A 101 5.45 18.26 -14.07
N ASP A 102 6.64 18.76 -14.37
CA ASP A 102 7.77 18.72 -13.46
C ASP A 102 7.95 20.11 -12.86
N ASP A 103 8.01 20.20 -11.53
CA ASP A 103 8.42 21.41 -10.81
C ASP A 103 9.95 21.46 -10.66
N PRO A 104 10.62 22.63 -10.79
CA PRO A 104 12.07 22.74 -10.59
C PRO A 104 12.57 22.26 -9.22
N ASP A 105 11.72 22.27 -8.19
CA ASP A 105 12.04 21.81 -6.84
C ASP A 105 11.71 20.32 -6.62
N GLU A 106 11.18 19.62 -7.63
CA GLU A 106 10.94 18.18 -7.53
C GLU A 106 12.24 17.38 -7.42
N MET A 107 12.18 16.34 -6.58
CA MET A 107 13.28 15.41 -6.36
C MET A 107 12.77 13.99 -6.61
N ALA A 108 13.57 13.16 -7.29
CA ALA A 108 13.25 11.75 -7.48
C ALA A 108 13.18 10.97 -6.15
N ASP A 109 14.04 11.33 -5.19
CA ASP A 109 14.08 10.77 -3.83
C ASP A 109 13.97 11.90 -2.79
N PRO A 110 12.78 12.52 -2.63
CA PRO A 110 12.61 13.67 -1.75
C PRO A 110 12.77 13.28 -0.28
N CYS A 111 12.56 12.00 0.02
CA CYS A 111 12.80 11.47 1.34
C CYS A 111 14.29 11.21 1.57
N GLY A 112 15.15 11.05 0.57
CA GLY A 112 16.57 10.69 0.75
C GLY A 112 16.77 9.26 1.23
N GLU A 113 15.93 8.32 0.79
CA GLU A 113 16.01 6.90 1.15
C GLU A 113 17.26 6.23 0.56
N ASP A 114 17.63 6.56 -0.69
CA ASP A 114 18.72 5.90 -1.41
C ASP A 114 20.08 6.24 -0.78
N SER A 115 20.28 7.50 -0.39
CA SER A 115 21.52 7.95 0.26
C SER A 115 21.73 7.37 1.66
N HIS A 116 20.67 6.81 2.27
CA HIS A 116 20.71 6.20 3.60
C HIS A 116 20.50 4.69 3.53
N MET A 117 20.76 4.07 2.37
CA MET A 117 20.57 2.64 2.13
C MET A 117 21.91 1.88 2.20
N PRO A 118 22.38 1.48 3.41
CA PRO A 118 23.64 0.75 3.58
C PRO A 118 23.69 -0.58 2.80
N VAL A 119 22.54 -1.23 2.65
CA VAL A 119 22.36 -2.43 1.82
C VAL A 119 21.02 -2.35 1.09
N PRO A 120 20.88 -2.95 -0.11
CA PRO A 120 19.66 -2.85 -0.90
C PRO A 120 18.39 -3.17 -0.10
N GLY A 121 17.40 -2.27 -0.19
CA GLY A 121 16.11 -2.41 0.48
C GLY A 121 16.10 -2.07 1.97
N LEU A 122 17.24 -1.77 2.61
CA LEU A 122 17.30 -1.40 4.03
C LEU A 122 17.79 0.04 4.18
N VAL A 123 16.92 0.93 4.66
CA VAL A 123 17.24 2.35 4.87
C VAL A 123 17.50 2.58 6.37
N HIS A 124 18.72 2.96 6.71
CA HIS A 124 19.16 3.27 8.07
C HIS A 124 19.51 4.77 8.20
N ARG A 125 18.48 5.60 8.42
CA ARG A 125 18.64 7.06 8.60
C ARG A 125 18.77 7.47 10.06
N TYR A 126 18.02 6.81 10.93
CA TYR A 126 17.92 7.20 12.33
C TYR A 126 18.75 6.26 13.19
N PRO A 127 19.30 6.71 14.33
CA PRO A 127 20.29 5.94 15.08
C PRO A 127 19.86 4.54 15.55
N ASP A 128 18.55 4.31 15.77
CA ASP A 128 18.04 3.13 16.46
C ASP A 128 16.98 2.35 15.67
N ARG A 129 16.74 2.72 14.41
CA ARG A 129 15.64 2.14 13.62
C ARG A 129 15.87 2.20 12.13
N VAL A 130 15.29 1.22 11.45
CA VAL A 130 15.39 1.08 10.00
C VAL A 130 14.03 0.94 9.33
N LEU A 131 14.00 1.34 8.06
CA LEU A 131 12.92 1.08 7.13
C LEU A 131 13.37 -0.05 6.20
N PHE A 132 12.62 -1.15 6.18
CA PHE A 132 12.91 -2.33 5.38
C PHE A 132 11.89 -2.46 4.24
N LEU A 133 12.32 -2.11 3.02
CA LEU A 133 11.55 -2.21 1.79
C LEU A 133 11.54 -3.67 1.32
N VAL A 134 10.44 -4.37 1.58
CA VAL A 134 10.35 -5.82 1.30
C VAL A 134 9.65 -6.14 -0.02
N THR A 135 8.92 -5.20 -0.60
CA THR A 135 8.15 -5.39 -1.85
C THR A 135 8.00 -4.07 -2.59
N ASP A 136 7.84 -4.11 -3.91
CA ASP A 136 7.50 -2.97 -4.77
C ASP A 136 5.99 -2.92 -5.10
N ARG A 137 5.20 -3.91 -4.66
CA ARG A 137 3.78 -4.05 -5.02
C ARG A 137 2.85 -3.44 -3.98
N CYS A 138 1.82 -2.77 -4.47
CA CYS A 138 0.67 -2.29 -3.69
C CYS A 138 -0.64 -2.85 -4.25
N ALA A 139 -1.69 -2.92 -3.42
CA ALA A 139 -3.02 -3.32 -3.86
C ALA A 139 -3.59 -2.28 -4.85
N ALA A 140 -3.44 -1.00 -4.52
CA ALA A 140 -3.65 0.11 -5.43
C ALA A 140 -2.48 1.10 -5.31
N TYR A 141 -2.25 1.91 -6.34
CA TYR A 141 -1.14 2.87 -6.37
C TYR A 141 -1.64 4.30 -6.11
N CYS A 142 -1.16 4.90 -5.02
CA CYS A 142 -1.48 6.26 -4.65
C CYS A 142 -0.81 7.25 -5.63
N ARG A 143 -1.54 8.18 -6.23
CA ARG A 143 -0.97 9.18 -7.16
C ARG A 143 0.02 10.16 -6.50
N TYR A 144 0.03 10.20 -5.17
CA TYR A 144 0.98 10.98 -4.36
C TYR A 144 2.02 10.08 -3.65
N CYS A 145 2.35 8.92 -4.24
CA CYS A 145 3.32 8.00 -3.64
C CYS A 145 4.72 8.61 -3.64
N THR A 146 5.29 8.84 -2.45
CA THR A 146 6.69 9.32 -2.30
C THR A 146 7.75 8.34 -2.79
N ARG A 147 7.34 7.10 -3.12
CA ARG A 147 8.19 6.03 -3.64
C ARG A 147 7.81 5.63 -5.07
N SER A 148 7.15 6.50 -5.84
CA SER A 148 6.76 6.23 -7.23
C SER A 148 7.93 5.70 -8.09
N ARG A 149 9.16 6.16 -7.82
CA ARG A 149 10.39 5.67 -8.48
C ARG A 149 10.75 4.18 -8.24
N VAL A 150 10.27 3.58 -7.14
CA VAL A 150 10.63 2.21 -6.67
C VAL A 150 9.46 1.24 -6.76
N VAL A 151 8.23 1.72 -6.62
CA VAL A 151 7.05 0.85 -6.57
C VAL A 151 6.47 0.60 -7.96
N SER A 152 5.51 -0.30 -8.03
CA SER A 152 4.69 -0.64 -9.20
C SER A 152 5.37 -1.43 -10.32
N GLY A 153 6.68 -1.65 -10.23
CA GLY A 153 7.45 -2.36 -11.25
C GLY A 153 7.51 -1.60 -12.58
N VAL A 154 7.11 -0.33 -12.58
CA VAL A 154 7.39 0.66 -13.63
C VAL A 154 8.20 1.77 -12.98
N GLY A 155 9.19 2.28 -13.68
CA GLY A 155 10.19 3.19 -13.13
C GLY A 155 11.61 2.69 -13.41
N GLU A 156 12.59 3.48 -12.98
CA GLU A 156 14.00 3.23 -13.28
C GLU A 156 14.68 2.34 -12.22
N GLN A 157 14.11 2.24 -11.02
CA GLN A 157 14.72 1.54 -9.89
C GLN A 157 14.05 0.18 -9.64
N GLU A 158 14.85 -0.88 -9.72
CA GLU A 158 14.42 -2.22 -9.35
C GLU A 158 14.66 -2.46 -7.85
N LEU A 159 13.63 -2.93 -7.13
CA LEU A 159 13.78 -3.33 -5.74
C LEU A 159 14.30 -4.77 -5.67
N HIS A 160 15.53 -4.95 -5.20
CA HIS A 160 16.06 -6.28 -4.88
C HIS A 160 15.35 -6.86 -3.65
N THR A 161 14.80 -8.07 -3.78
CA THR A 161 14.08 -8.77 -2.69
C THR A 161 14.88 -9.92 -2.07
N GLU A 162 16.21 -9.88 -2.21
CA GLU A 162 17.16 -10.79 -1.55
C GLU A 162 17.53 -10.24 -0.17
N PHE A 163 16.86 -10.74 0.87
CA PHE A 163 16.87 -10.15 2.22
C PHE A 163 18.11 -10.48 3.05
N GLU A 164 18.96 -11.40 2.61
CA GLU A 164 20.08 -11.89 3.43
C GLU A 164 21.09 -10.79 3.77
N SER A 165 21.35 -9.87 2.84
CA SER A 165 22.22 -8.71 3.11
C SER A 165 21.65 -7.81 4.21
N ALA A 166 20.34 -7.57 4.20
CA ALA A 166 19.63 -6.80 5.21
C ALA A 166 19.65 -7.51 6.57
N PHE A 167 19.45 -8.83 6.61
CA PHE A 167 19.51 -9.57 7.88
C PHE A 167 20.91 -9.55 8.50
N ARG A 168 21.97 -9.74 7.72
CA ARG A 168 23.35 -9.62 8.22
C ARG A 168 23.66 -8.23 8.77
N TYR A 169 23.23 -7.19 8.06
CA TYR A 169 23.38 -5.81 8.54
C TYR A 169 22.66 -5.62 9.89
N LEU A 170 21.43 -6.12 10.02
CA LEU A 170 20.69 -6.05 11.28
C LEU A 170 21.34 -6.83 12.42
N GLU A 171 22.00 -7.95 12.14
CA GLU A 171 22.74 -8.73 13.14
C GLU A 171 24.01 -8.01 13.63
N GLU A 172 24.71 -7.32 12.75
CA GLU A 172 25.94 -6.58 13.06
C GLU A 172 25.67 -5.26 13.80
N HIS A 173 24.52 -4.61 13.53
CA HIS A 173 24.17 -3.30 14.04
C HIS A 173 23.22 -3.37 15.25
N THR A 174 23.83 -3.59 16.42
CA THR A 174 23.11 -3.80 17.70
C THR A 174 22.36 -2.58 18.25
N GLU A 175 22.64 -1.38 17.73
CA GLU A 175 21.91 -0.16 18.05
C GLU A 175 20.49 -0.15 17.49
N ILE A 176 20.21 -0.95 16.45
CA ILE A 176 18.92 -1.01 15.77
C ILE A 176 17.93 -1.86 16.57
N ARG A 177 16.96 -1.21 17.20
CA ARG A 177 15.93 -1.89 18.01
C ARG A 177 14.55 -1.92 17.37
N ASP A 178 14.33 -1.15 16.30
CA ASP A 178 13.02 -1.00 15.63
C ASP A 178 13.13 -1.17 14.11
N VAL A 179 12.37 -2.13 13.57
CA VAL A 179 12.31 -2.43 12.14
C VAL A 179 10.90 -2.21 11.59
N LEU A 180 10.78 -1.27 10.65
CA LEU A 180 9.54 -0.99 9.92
C LEU A 180 9.55 -1.68 8.55
N LEU A 181 8.72 -2.70 8.36
CA LEU A 181 8.45 -3.31 7.05
C LEU A 181 7.60 -2.35 6.22
N SER A 182 8.06 -2.05 5.00
CA SER A 182 7.43 -1.15 4.05
C SER A 182 7.84 -1.50 2.61
N GLY A 183 7.96 -0.49 1.73
CA GLY A 183 8.10 -0.63 0.28
C GLY A 183 6.81 -0.19 -0.39
N GLY A 184 6.20 -1.11 -1.11
CA GLY A 184 4.78 -1.07 -1.45
C GLY A 184 3.93 -1.40 -0.23
N ASP A 185 3.46 -2.65 -0.12
CA ASP A 185 2.70 -3.09 1.05
C ASP A 185 3.00 -4.54 1.46
N ALA A 186 3.63 -4.72 2.62
CA ALA A 186 4.05 -6.03 3.12
C ALA A 186 2.88 -7.00 3.39
N LEU A 187 1.66 -6.47 3.64
CA LEU A 187 0.48 -7.31 3.84
C LEU A 187 0.00 -7.96 2.53
N LEU A 188 0.57 -7.63 1.37
CA LEU A 188 0.31 -8.38 0.12
C LEU A 188 0.98 -9.74 0.05
N PHE A 189 1.99 -10.00 0.90
CA PHE A 189 2.58 -11.33 0.95
C PHE A 189 1.60 -12.38 1.44
N SER A 190 1.84 -13.63 1.04
CA SER A 190 1.20 -14.77 1.70
C SER A 190 1.53 -14.75 3.19
N ASP A 191 0.64 -15.31 4.01
CA ASP A 191 0.87 -15.44 5.45
C ASP A 191 2.21 -16.14 5.72
N SER A 192 2.55 -17.19 4.97
CA SER A 192 3.80 -17.92 5.11
C SER A 192 5.05 -17.08 4.83
N LYS A 193 5.04 -16.23 3.78
CA LYS A 193 6.19 -15.40 3.43
C LYS A 193 6.36 -14.28 4.46
N LEU A 194 5.27 -13.66 4.89
CA LEU A 194 5.31 -12.64 5.94
C LEU A 194 5.75 -13.24 7.29
N ASP A 195 5.24 -14.42 7.67
CA ASP A 195 5.64 -15.16 8.87
C ASP A 195 7.14 -15.47 8.86
N ALA A 196 7.69 -15.88 7.72
CA ALA A 196 9.12 -16.17 7.58
C ALA A 196 9.99 -14.91 7.80
N ILE A 197 9.62 -13.77 7.22
CA ILE A 197 10.35 -12.50 7.41
C ILE A 197 10.29 -12.06 8.87
N LEU A 198 9.10 -12.05 9.47
CA LEU A 198 8.91 -11.64 10.85
C LEU A 198 9.62 -12.57 11.84
N THR A 199 9.55 -13.89 11.61
CA THR A 199 10.30 -14.89 12.39
C THR A 199 11.80 -14.65 12.32
N ARG A 200 12.32 -14.38 11.10
CA ARG A 200 13.74 -14.10 10.92
C ARG A 200 14.17 -12.83 11.65
N LEU A 201 13.37 -11.76 11.59
CA LEU A 201 13.65 -10.54 12.37
C LEU A 201 13.59 -10.80 13.88
N ARG A 202 12.62 -11.59 14.35
CA ARG A 202 12.50 -11.98 15.77
C ARG A 202 13.65 -12.85 16.28
N SER A 203 14.37 -13.52 15.40
CA SER A 203 15.57 -14.28 15.80
C SER A 203 16.76 -13.38 16.18
N ILE A 204 16.71 -12.08 15.85
CA ILE A 204 17.77 -11.12 16.15
C ILE A 204 17.51 -10.50 17.54
N PRO A 205 18.34 -10.78 18.57
CA PRO A 205 17.98 -10.54 19.97
C PRO A 205 17.73 -9.08 20.36
N HIS A 206 18.43 -8.12 19.74
CA HIS A 206 18.31 -6.70 20.04
C HIS A 206 17.16 -6.00 19.31
N ILE A 207 16.47 -6.68 18.40
CA ILE A 207 15.27 -6.14 17.73
C ILE A 207 14.06 -6.26 18.66
N GLU A 208 13.68 -5.14 19.24
CA GLU A 208 12.57 -5.04 20.18
C GLU A 208 11.22 -4.86 19.46
N PHE A 209 11.17 -3.93 18.51
CA PHE A 209 9.94 -3.52 17.84
C PHE A 209 9.92 -3.94 16.39
N LEU A 210 8.82 -4.56 15.98
CA LEU A 210 8.48 -4.75 14.58
C LEU A 210 7.29 -3.88 14.25
N ARG A 211 7.32 -3.25 13.08
CA ARG A 211 6.23 -2.41 12.59
C ARG A 211 5.94 -2.70 11.13
N ILE A 212 4.69 -2.54 10.72
CA ILE A 212 4.27 -2.66 9.32
C ILE A 212 3.57 -1.36 8.92
N GLY A 213 4.09 -0.69 7.88
CA GLY A 213 3.36 0.37 7.21
C GLY A 213 2.45 -0.24 6.16
N SER A 214 1.13 -0.03 6.27
CA SER A 214 0.18 -0.65 5.35
C SER A 214 -1.01 0.24 5.04
N ARG A 215 -1.49 0.12 3.80
CA ARG A 215 -2.75 0.67 3.31
C ARG A 215 -3.77 -0.42 2.99
N ILE A 216 -3.39 -1.70 3.15
CA ILE A 216 -4.24 -2.86 2.88
C ILE A 216 -5.58 -2.84 3.64
N PRO A 217 -5.68 -2.42 4.91
CA PRO A 217 -6.98 -2.31 5.56
C PRO A 217 -7.98 -1.40 4.83
N ILE A 218 -7.50 -0.47 4.00
CA ILE A 218 -8.31 0.46 3.21
C ILE A 218 -8.46 -0.02 1.76
N PHE A 219 -7.36 -0.44 1.12
CA PHE A 219 -7.37 -0.84 -0.28
C PHE A 219 -7.86 -2.27 -0.53
N LEU A 220 -7.69 -3.16 0.44
CA LEU A 220 -7.97 -4.60 0.30
C LEU A 220 -8.32 -5.20 1.67
N PRO A 221 -9.41 -4.75 2.32
CA PRO A 221 -9.78 -5.23 3.66
C PRO A 221 -10.00 -6.75 3.72
N GLN A 222 -10.33 -7.39 2.60
CA GLN A 222 -10.43 -8.86 2.45
C GLN A 222 -9.16 -9.60 2.87
N ARG A 223 -8.00 -8.93 2.83
CA ARG A 223 -6.72 -9.51 3.27
C ARG A 223 -6.63 -9.69 4.78
N ILE A 224 -7.43 -8.94 5.55
CA ILE A 224 -7.44 -8.94 7.02
C ILE A 224 -8.32 -10.09 7.52
N THR A 225 -7.76 -11.30 7.54
CA THR A 225 -8.46 -12.52 7.98
C THR A 225 -8.10 -12.89 9.42
N PRO A 226 -8.93 -13.72 10.09
CA PRO A 226 -8.57 -14.30 11.39
C PRO A 226 -7.23 -15.06 11.37
N GLU A 227 -6.91 -15.73 10.26
CA GLU A 227 -5.66 -16.46 10.05
C GLU A 227 -4.46 -15.51 10.05
N LEU A 228 -4.55 -14.39 9.31
CA LEU A 228 -3.54 -13.35 9.33
C LEU A 228 -3.37 -12.80 10.76
N GLY A 229 -4.48 -12.49 11.44
CA GLY A 229 -4.45 -12.00 12.82
C GLY A 229 -3.71 -12.94 13.76
N ARG A 230 -4.02 -14.24 13.70
CA ARG A 230 -3.32 -15.28 14.50
C ARG A 230 -1.84 -15.40 14.15
N MET A 231 -1.48 -15.27 12.87
CA MET A 231 -0.07 -15.28 12.45
C MET A 231 0.68 -14.06 13.02
N LEU A 232 0.13 -12.86 12.86
CA LEU A 232 0.75 -11.61 13.33
C LEU A 232 0.93 -11.61 14.86
N GLN A 233 -0.01 -12.19 15.62
CA GLN A 233 0.06 -12.31 17.08
C GLN A 233 1.31 -13.05 17.59
N LYS A 234 1.88 -13.97 16.79
CA LYS A 234 3.11 -14.71 17.16
C LYS A 234 4.33 -13.79 17.30
N HIS A 235 4.29 -12.60 16.69
CA HIS A 235 5.44 -11.71 16.51
C HIS A 235 5.39 -10.49 17.44
N HIS A 236 4.64 -10.54 18.54
CA HIS A 236 4.51 -9.43 19.48
C HIS A 236 5.87 -9.04 20.14
N PRO A 237 6.16 -7.74 20.38
CA PRO A 237 5.36 -6.55 20.06
C PRO A 237 5.45 -6.11 18.59
N LEU A 238 4.32 -6.21 17.88
CA LEU A 238 4.16 -5.86 16.47
C LEU A 238 3.11 -4.76 16.33
N PHE A 239 3.46 -3.67 15.65
CA PHE A 239 2.55 -2.55 15.39
C PHE A 239 2.24 -2.42 13.90
N ILE A 240 1.06 -1.87 13.58
CA ILE A 240 0.68 -1.56 12.20
C ILE A 240 0.28 -0.09 12.13
N SER A 241 0.91 0.65 11.23
CA SER A 241 0.53 2.03 10.90
C SER A 241 -0.33 2.01 9.64
N ILE A 242 -1.57 2.47 9.76
CA ILE A 242 -2.55 2.49 8.66
C ILE A 242 -2.52 3.84 7.96
N HIS A 243 -2.44 3.83 6.63
CA HIS A 243 -2.48 5.03 5.79
C HIS A 243 -3.91 5.39 5.36
N THR A 244 -4.57 6.25 6.14
CA THR A 244 -5.92 6.75 5.86
C THR A 244 -5.89 8.25 5.56
N ASN A 245 -6.64 8.70 4.53
CA ASN A 245 -6.63 10.11 4.08
C ASN A 245 -7.98 10.80 4.13
N HIS A 246 -9.07 10.05 4.19
CA HIS A 246 -10.42 10.59 4.09
C HIS A 246 -11.36 9.76 4.98
N PRO A 247 -12.45 10.34 5.55
CA PRO A 247 -13.44 9.61 6.33
C PRO A 247 -14.36 8.66 5.53
N ARG A 248 -14.21 8.63 4.20
CA ARG A 248 -14.98 7.76 3.30
C ARG A 248 -14.13 6.53 2.99
#